data_AF-A0A316TM13-F1
#
_entry.id   AF-A0A316TM13-F1
#
_cell.length_a   1.000
_cell.length_b   1.000
_cell.length_c   1.000
_cell.angle_alpha   90.00
_cell.angle_beta   90.00
_cell.angle_gamma   90.00
#
_symmetry.space_group_name_H-M   'P 1'
#
loop_
_entity.id
_entity.type
_entity.pdbx_description
1 polymer ?
#
loop_
_entity_poly.entity_id
_entity_poly.type
_entity_poly.pdbx_seq_one_letter_code
_entity_poly.pdbx_strand_id
1 'polypeptide(L)'
;MPLVRIDIMEGRPPEVIEELHDRVAHLVAEILDAPIERVRTYVTQFPPEAWGIGGVPASVARQAEVEARRTAQEERESDGSADG
;
A
#
# COMPACT_ATOMS: atom_id res chain seq x y z
N MET A 1 12.07 -10.03 -22.81
CA MET A 1 12.55 -10.08 -21.41
C MET A 1 11.78 -9.01 -20.65
N PRO A 2 10.59 -9.34 -20.12
CA PRO A 2 9.76 -8.36 -19.42
C PRO A 2 10.37 -7.94 -18.09
N LEU A 3 10.20 -6.66 -17.74
CA LEU A 3 10.61 -6.07 -16.47
C LEU A 3 9.42 -5.33 -15.88
N VAL A 4 9.06 -5.66 -14.64
CA VAL A 4 8.04 -4.96 -13.87
C VAL A 4 8.69 -4.28 -12.67
N ARG A 5 8.43 -2.98 -12.51
CA ARG A 5 8.83 -2.23 -11.32
C ARG A 5 7.59 -1.88 -10.51
N ILE A 6 7.66 -2.18 -9.22
CA ILE A 6 6.58 -1.99 -8.27
C ILE A 6 7.13 -1.13 -7.14
N ASP A 7 6.63 0.09 -7.06
CA ASP A 7 6.98 1.04 -6.01
C ASP A 7 5.83 1.05 -5.00
N ILE A 8 6.12 0.74 -3.73
CA ILE A 8 5.13 0.66 -2.65
C ILE A 8 5.67 1.32 -1.38
N MET A 9 4.77 1.64 -0.44
CA MET A 9 5.19 2.04 0.91
C MET A 9 5.59 0.81 1.74
N GLU A 10 6.53 1.02 2.66
CA GLU A 10 6.96 0.04 3.67
C GLU A 10 5.82 -0.39 4.61
N GLY A 11 6.08 -1.46 5.38
CA GLY A 11 5.16 -1.97 6.41
C GLY A 11 4.35 -3.19 5.99
N ARG A 12 4.72 -3.86 4.89
CA ARG A 12 4.18 -5.17 4.53
C ARG A 12 5.07 -6.28 5.10
N PRO A 13 4.48 -7.40 5.56
CA PRO A 13 5.25 -8.58 5.92
C PRO A 13 6.07 -9.13 4.74
N PRO A 14 7.23 -9.76 4.96
CA PRO A 14 8.07 -10.31 3.89
C PRO A 14 7.32 -11.29 2.97
N GLU A 15 6.46 -12.13 3.52
CA GLU A 15 5.68 -13.12 2.77
C GLU A 15 4.75 -12.48 1.73
N VAL A 16 4.27 -11.26 1.98
CA VAL A 16 3.44 -10.51 1.03
C VAL A 16 4.28 -9.98 -0.14
N ILE A 17 5.54 -9.62 0.12
CA ILE A 17 6.47 -9.17 -0.94
C ILE A 17 6.87 -10.35 -1.81
N GLU A 18 7.13 -11.52 -1.21
CA GLU A 18 7.41 -12.77 -1.92
C GLU A 18 6.23 -13.18 -2.82
N GLU A 19 5.01 -13.18 -2.28
CA GLU A 19 3.80 -13.48 -3.06
C GLU A 19 3.58 -12.48 -4.21
N LEU A 20 3.90 -11.19 -3.99
CA LEU A 20 3.81 -10.16 -5.03
C LEU A 20 4.77 -10.44 -6.19
N HIS A 21 6.02 -10.82 -5.88
CA HIS A 21 6.98 -11.23 -6.92
C HIS A 21 6.47 -12.41 -7.73
N ASP A 22 5.97 -13.45 -7.05
CA ASP A 22 5.50 -14.69 -7.66
C ASP A 22 4.30 -14.47 -8.57
N ARG A 23 3.21 -13.90 -8.03
CA ARG A 23 1.95 -13.77 -8.76
C ARG A 23 2.02 -12.78 -9.92
N VAL A 24 2.77 -11.68 -9.75
CA VAL A 24 2.94 -10.69 -10.84
C VAL A 24 3.79 -11.29 -11.96
N ALA A 25 4.85 -12.02 -11.65
CA ALA A 25 5.68 -12.65 -12.68
C ALA A 25 4.89 -13.67 -13.51
N HIS A 26 4.09 -14.52 -12.85
CA HIS A 26 3.22 -15.50 -13.52
C HIS A 26 2.17 -14.85 -14.41
N LEU A 27 1.48 -13.82 -13.92
CA LEU A 27 0.48 -13.09 -14.70
C LEU A 27 1.07 -12.46 -15.97
N VAL A 28 2.27 -11.87 -15.86
CA VAL A 28 2.96 -11.25 -16.99
C VAL A 28 3.44 -12.31 -17.99
N ALA A 29 3.96 -13.44 -17.51
CA ALA A 29 4.38 -14.56 -18.35
C ALA A 29 3.19 -15.13 -19.15
N GLU A 30 2.04 -15.31 -18.49
CA GLU A 30 0.79 -15.77 -19.10
C GLU A 30 0.29 -14.83 -20.19
N ILE A 31 0.12 -13.54 -19.88
CA ILE A 31 -0.43 -12.55 -20.82
C ILE A 31 0.47 -12.34 -22.04
N LEU A 32 1.78 -12.36 -21.84
CA LEU A 32 2.76 -12.07 -22.88
C LEU A 32 3.25 -13.33 -23.62
N ASP A 33 2.75 -14.52 -23.28
CA ASP A 33 3.22 -15.82 -23.79
C ASP A 33 4.75 -15.93 -23.74
N ALA A 34 5.32 -15.61 -22.56
CA ALA A 34 6.76 -15.55 -22.34
C ALA A 34 7.19 -16.57 -21.28
N PRO A 35 8.39 -17.19 -21.43
CA PRO A 35 8.94 -18.05 -20.38
C PRO A 35 9.09 -17.29 -19.05
N ILE A 36 8.64 -17.92 -17.95
CA ILE A 36 8.61 -17.29 -16.62
C ILE A 36 10.01 -16.86 -16.15
N GLU A 37 11.05 -17.62 -16.49
CA GLU A 37 12.45 -17.34 -16.15
C GLU A 37 12.98 -16.06 -16.83
N ARG A 38 12.26 -15.52 -17.83
CA ARG A 38 12.60 -14.26 -18.49
C ARG A 38 11.89 -13.04 -17.90
N VAL A 39 10.92 -13.23 -17.01
CA VAL A 39 10.22 -12.15 -16.33
C VAL A 39 11.01 -11.73 -15.09
N ARG A 40 11.21 -10.43 -14.93
CA ARG A 40 11.88 -9.85 -13.74
C ARG A 40 10.93 -8.89 -13.05
N THR A 41 10.87 -8.98 -11.73
CA THR A 41 10.09 -8.08 -10.86
C THR A 41 11.04 -7.40 -9.89
N TYR A 42 10.90 -6.07 -9.74
CA TYR A 42 11.62 -5.29 -8.75
C TYR A 42 10.61 -4.58 -7.87
N VAL A 43 10.67 -4.86 -6.57
CA VAL A 43 9.84 -4.18 -5.56
C VAL A 43 10.73 -3.22 -4.81
N THR A 44 10.42 -1.92 -4.87
CA THR A 44 11.05 -0.91 -4.04
C THR A 44 10.05 -0.45 -2.99
N GLN A 45 10.44 -0.59 -1.73
CA GLN A 45 9.68 -0.13 -0.58
C GLN A 45 10.22 1.22 -0.16
N PHE A 46 9.34 2.20 -0.01
CA PHE A 46 9.70 3.54 0.43
C PHE A 46 9.16 3.81 1.83
N PRO A 47 9.95 4.48 2.68
CA PRO A 47 9.42 4.96 3.96
C PRO A 47 8.29 5.97 3.70
N PRO A 48 7.25 6.02 4.54
CA PRO A 48 6.09 6.90 4.33
C PRO A 48 6.42 8.39 4.20
N GLU A 49 7.53 8.85 4.78
CA GLU A 49 8.03 10.23 4.69
C GLU A 49 8.53 10.57 3.28
N ALA A 50 8.97 9.57 2.51
CA ALA A 50 9.47 9.72 1.15
C ALA A 50 8.37 9.53 0.09
N TRP A 51 7.13 9.24 0.51
CA TRP A 51 6.01 9.00 -0.39
C TRP A 51 5.02 10.17 -0.37
N GLY A 52 4.96 10.98 -1.43
CA GLY A 52 4.07 12.13 -1.51
C GLY A 52 2.68 11.80 -2.06
N ILE A 53 1.62 12.29 -1.41
CA ILE A 53 0.23 12.22 -1.87
C ILE A 53 -0.33 13.64 -1.92
N GLY A 54 -0.59 14.17 -3.12
CA GLY A 54 -1.14 15.52 -3.27
C GLY A 54 -0.26 16.63 -2.66
N GLY A 55 1.07 16.41 -2.60
CA GLY A 55 2.03 17.34 -1.98
C GLY A 55 2.28 17.13 -0.49
N VAL A 56 1.59 16.18 0.16
CA VAL A 56 1.75 15.86 1.58
C VAL A 56 2.43 14.49 1.72
N PRO A 57 3.49 14.34 2.54
CA PRO A 57 4.07 13.03 2.82
C PRO A 57 3.02 12.07 3.39
N ALA A 58 3.09 10.80 2.99
CA ALA A 58 2.13 9.79 3.42
C ALA A 58 2.16 9.58 4.93
N SER A 59 3.32 9.76 5.57
CA SER A 59 3.42 9.80 7.03
C SER A 59 2.48 10.84 7.67
N VAL A 60 2.34 12.02 7.06
CA VAL A 60 1.46 13.11 7.53
C VAL A 60 0.01 12.87 7.12
N ALA A 61 -0.22 12.50 5.85
CA ALA A 61 -1.58 12.26 5.34
C ALA A 61 -2.27 11.12 6.09
N ARG A 62 -1.54 10.06 6.45
CA ARG A 62 -2.05 8.91 7.20
C ARG A 62 -2.36 9.25 8.66
N GLN A 63 -1.53 10.08 9.31
CA GLN A 63 -1.81 10.57 10.66
C GLN A 63 -3.09 11.41 10.68
N ALA A 64 -3.24 12.34 9.73
CA ALA A 64 -4.44 13.16 9.61
C ALA A 64 -5.70 12.30 9.36
N GLU A 65 -5.61 11.26 8.53
CA GLU A 65 -6.73 10.34 8.27
C GLU A 65 -7.13 9.54 9.53
N VAL A 66 -6.15 9.08 10.31
CA VAL A 66 -6.39 8.32 11.56
C VAL A 66 -6.95 9.23 12.66
N GLU A 67 -6.42 10.45 12.80
CA GLU A 67 -6.93 11.45 13.75
C GLU A 67 -8.36 11.87 13.41
N ALA A 68 -8.64 12.18 12.14
CA ALA A 68 -9.99 12.53 11.70
C ALA A 68 -11.00 11.41 11.98
N ARG A 69 -10.60 10.14 11.81
CA ARG A 69 -11.45 8.99 12.16
C ARG A 69 -11.67 8.86 13.67
N ARG A 70 -10.64 9.11 14.48
CA ARG A 70 -10.75 9.07 15.95
C ARG A 70 -11.67 10.17 16.47
N THR A 71 -11.46 11.41 16.04
CA THR A 71 -12.30 12.55 16.43
C THR A 71 -13.75 12.34 16.01
N ALA A 72 -13.99 11.87 14.78
CA ALA A 72 -15.34 11.57 14.31
C ALA A 72 -16.03 10.41 15.07
N GLN A 73 -15.25 9.53 15.74
CA GLN A 73 -15.80 8.48 16.59
C GLN A 73 -16.11 9.02 17.99
N GLU A 74 -15.24 9.84 18.57
CA GLU A 74 -15.43 10.49 19.87
C GLU A 74 -16.66 11.42 19.87
N GLU A 75 -16.88 12.19 18.80
CA GLU A 75 -18.06 13.06 18.64
C GLU A 75 -19.38 12.27 18.57
N ARG A 76 -19.38 11.11 17.91
CA ARG A 76 -20.57 10.22 17.84
C ARG A 76 -20.90 9.61 19.19
N GLU A 77 -19.89 9.32 20.01
CA GLU A 77 -20.05 8.76 21.35
C GLU A 77 -20.53 9.83 22.35
N SER A 78 -20.13 11.10 22.20
CA SER A 78 -20.62 12.19 23.05
C SER A 78 -22.05 12.61 22.76
N ASP A 79 -22.48 12.61 21.49
CA ASP A 79 -23.84 13.01 21.10
C ASP A 79 -24.90 11.94 21.45
N GLY A 80 -24.49 10.68 21.61
CA GLY A 80 -25.38 9.57 21.97
C GLY A 80 -25.72 9.45 23.47
N SER A 81 -25.12 10.27 24.34
CA SER A 81 -25.23 10.15 25.81
C SER A 81 -26.22 11.12 26.46
N ALA A 82 -26.91 11.96 25.68
CA ALA A 82 -27.79 13.02 26.18
C ALA A 82 -29.29 12.68 26.20
N ASP A 83 -29.71 11.46 25.84
CA ASP A 83 -31.12 11.04 25.75
C ASP A 83 -31.50 9.92 26.76
N GLY A 84 -30.89 9.94 27.95
CA GLY A 84 -31.14 9.00 29.05
C GLY A 84 -31.90 9.60 30.22
#